data_AF-A0A4P8IRJ4-F1
#
_entry.id   AF-A0A4P8IRJ4-F1
#
_cell.length_a   1.000
_cell.length_b   1.000
_cell.length_c   1.000
_cell.angle_alpha   90.00
_cell.angle_beta   90.00
_cell.angle_gamma   90.00
#
_symmetry.space_group_name_H-M   'P 1'
#
loop_
_entity.id
_entity.type
_entity.pdbx_description
1 polymer ?
#
loop_
_entity_poly.entity_id
_entity_poly.type
_entity_poly.pdbx_seq_one_letter_code
_entity_poly.pdbx_strand_id
1 'polypeptide(L)'
;MWTEKDITLETLAAHIEDSGVSCKLEQARIALHTAAGIGYLVVLDEDRKFVRFITYLPVAKDAFEEQKREFEHRLNAEVFMASFWLDDDNDLVVDYPMTYVHGLIAGQFMVNLHRFASMLEYVTGSKNEDGLITLDQKNEQQEQVNDGEPTDSCRLTSHAARLLN
;
A
#
# COMPACT_ATOMS: atom_id res chain seq x y z
N MET A 1 -17.90 -7.10 -18.89
CA MET A 1 -18.09 -8.12 -17.84
C MET A 1 -17.04 -9.18 -18.09
N TRP A 2 -16.28 -9.55 -17.06
CA TRP A 2 -15.25 -10.57 -17.14
C TRP A 2 -15.83 -11.91 -16.70
N THR A 3 -15.49 -12.97 -17.41
CA THR A 3 -15.71 -14.34 -16.92
C THR A 3 -14.65 -14.67 -15.87
N GLU A 4 -14.85 -15.75 -15.10
CA GLU A 4 -13.88 -16.19 -14.08
C GLU A 4 -12.47 -16.40 -14.64
N LYS A 5 -12.35 -16.81 -15.91
CA LYS A 5 -11.05 -17.06 -16.57
C LYS A 5 -10.35 -15.78 -17.00
N ASP A 6 -11.09 -14.70 -17.16
CA ASP A 6 -10.54 -13.40 -17.54
C ASP A 6 -9.99 -12.67 -16.30
N ILE A 7 -10.32 -13.13 -15.08
CA ILE A 7 -9.84 -12.53 -13.83
C ILE A 7 -8.41 -12.99 -13.56
N THR A 8 -7.46 -12.17 -13.97
CA THR A 8 -6.05 -12.28 -13.60
C THR A 8 -5.56 -10.94 -13.05
N LEU A 9 -4.42 -10.92 -12.37
CA LEU A 9 -3.85 -9.66 -11.87
C LEU A 9 -3.52 -8.69 -13.02
N GLU A 10 -3.10 -9.20 -14.18
CA GLU A 10 -2.84 -8.40 -15.38
C GLU A 10 -4.11 -7.73 -15.89
N THR A 11 -5.22 -8.47 -16.02
CA THR A 11 -6.50 -7.91 -16.46
C THR A 11 -7.02 -6.87 -15.49
N LEU A 12 -6.90 -7.14 -14.17
CA LEU A 12 -7.32 -6.18 -13.15
C LEU A 12 -6.45 -4.92 -13.18
N ALA A 13 -5.12 -5.06 -13.23
CA ALA A 13 -4.18 -3.94 -13.27
C ALA A 13 -4.39 -3.06 -14.51
N ALA A 14 -4.51 -3.66 -15.70
CA ALA A 14 -4.78 -2.93 -16.93
C ALA A 14 -6.09 -2.11 -16.82
N HIS A 15 -7.13 -2.67 -16.21
CA HIS A 15 -8.39 -1.94 -16.03
C HIS A 15 -8.31 -0.80 -15.02
N ILE A 16 -7.50 -0.94 -13.97
CA ILE A 16 -7.23 0.13 -13.00
C ILE A 16 -6.52 1.30 -13.72
N GLU A 17 -5.48 1.00 -14.50
CA GLU A 17 -4.73 1.99 -15.26
C GLU A 17 -5.59 2.68 -16.33
N ASP A 18 -6.40 1.92 -17.08
CA ASP A 18 -7.36 2.45 -18.05
C ASP A 18 -8.40 3.40 -17.41
N SER A 19 -8.68 3.22 -16.11
CA SER A 19 -9.56 4.07 -15.33
C SER A 19 -8.87 5.32 -14.77
N GLY A 20 -7.57 5.51 -15.06
CA GLY A 20 -6.78 6.66 -14.63
C GLY A 20 -6.22 6.55 -13.21
N VAL A 21 -6.28 5.36 -12.59
CA VAL A 21 -5.72 5.12 -11.26
C VAL A 21 -4.31 4.53 -11.42
N SER A 22 -3.32 5.16 -10.81
CA SER A 22 -1.95 4.62 -10.81
C SER A 22 -1.87 3.37 -9.93
N CYS A 23 -1.29 2.31 -10.46
CA CYS A 23 -0.99 1.10 -9.70
C CYS A 23 0.35 0.51 -10.12
N LYS A 24 0.85 -0.44 -9.34
CA LYS A 24 2.05 -1.20 -9.67
C LYS A 24 1.71 -2.68 -9.62
N LEU A 25 1.75 -3.34 -10.76
CA LEU A 25 1.65 -4.79 -10.83
C LEU A 25 2.96 -5.43 -10.34
N GLU A 26 2.85 -6.30 -9.34
CA GLU A 26 3.93 -7.14 -8.81
C GLU A 26 3.58 -8.62 -9.04
N GLN A 27 4.54 -9.53 -8.82
CA GLN A 27 4.38 -10.96 -9.17
C GLN A 27 3.13 -11.63 -8.59
N ALA A 28 2.63 -11.20 -7.43
CA ALA A 28 1.50 -11.84 -6.74
C ALA A 28 0.42 -10.84 -6.26
N ARG A 29 0.51 -9.57 -6.67
CA ARG A 29 -0.36 -8.51 -6.16
C ARG A 29 -0.30 -7.25 -7.01
N ILE A 30 -1.28 -6.37 -6.86
CA ILE A 30 -1.26 -5.01 -7.38
C ILE A 30 -1.14 -4.07 -6.19
N ALA A 31 -0.13 -3.20 -6.18
CA ALA A 31 0.05 -2.19 -5.15
C ALA A 31 -0.56 -0.85 -5.58
N LEU A 32 -1.30 -0.22 -4.67
CA LEU A 32 -1.98 1.05 -4.87
C LEU A 32 -1.77 1.96 -3.65
N HIS A 33 -2.04 3.25 -3.84
CA HIS A 33 -2.07 4.23 -2.75
C HIS A 33 -3.36 5.02 -2.80
N THR A 34 -3.89 5.41 -1.63
CA THR A 34 -4.97 6.39 -1.52
C THR A 34 -4.46 7.80 -1.82
N ALA A 35 -5.35 8.79 -1.89
CA ALA A 35 -4.92 10.18 -2.07
C ALA A 35 -4.16 10.71 -0.85
N ALA A 36 -4.46 10.18 0.34
CA ALA A 36 -3.70 10.42 1.56
C ALA A 36 -2.36 9.64 1.66
N GLY A 37 -1.99 8.87 0.62
CA GLY A 37 -0.75 8.09 0.59
C GLY A 37 -0.79 6.77 1.35
N ILE A 38 -1.97 6.27 1.73
CA ILE A 38 -2.09 4.98 2.43
C ILE A 38 -1.93 3.86 1.41
N GLY A 39 -0.91 3.02 1.58
CA GLY A 39 -0.67 1.86 0.73
C GLY A 39 -1.71 0.77 0.95
N TYR A 40 -2.19 0.15 -0.13
CA TYR A 40 -3.01 -1.06 -0.07
C TYR A 40 -2.77 -1.95 -1.28
N LEU A 41 -3.18 -3.20 -1.16
CA LEU A 41 -2.91 -4.26 -2.11
C LEU A 41 -4.21 -4.84 -2.65
N VAL A 42 -4.20 -5.21 -3.92
CA VAL A 42 -5.16 -6.15 -4.50
C VAL A 42 -4.45 -7.47 -4.74
N VAL A 43 -5.00 -8.54 -4.15
CA VAL A 43 -4.47 -9.91 -4.25
C VAL A 43 -5.54 -10.81 -4.80
N LEU A 44 -5.15 -11.83 -5.58
CA LEU A 44 -6.08 -12.82 -6.12
C LEU A 44 -5.96 -14.13 -5.35
N ASP A 45 -7.06 -14.57 -4.75
CA ASP A 45 -7.22 -15.93 -4.23
C ASP A 45 -7.97 -16.75 -5.30
N GLU A 46 -7.19 -17.46 -6.12
CA GLU A 46 -7.71 -18.24 -7.25
C GLU A 46 -8.48 -19.48 -6.82
N ASP A 47 -8.11 -20.08 -5.69
CA ASP A 47 -8.74 -21.29 -5.18
C ASP A 47 -10.15 -20.99 -4.66
N ARG A 48 -10.29 -19.91 -3.89
CA ARG A 48 -11.56 -19.51 -3.27
C ARG A 48 -12.36 -18.51 -4.10
N LYS A 49 -11.81 -18.08 -5.24
CA LYS A 49 -12.44 -17.13 -6.16
C LYS A 49 -12.75 -15.78 -5.51
N PHE A 50 -11.75 -15.21 -4.83
CA PHE A 50 -11.81 -13.86 -4.27
C PHE A 50 -10.75 -12.93 -4.84
N VAL A 51 -11.16 -11.70 -5.19
CA VAL A 51 -10.28 -10.55 -5.26
C VAL A 51 -10.25 -9.93 -3.87
N ARG A 52 -9.08 -9.88 -3.22
CA ARG A 52 -8.92 -9.34 -1.87
C ARG A 52 -8.30 -7.96 -1.94
N PHE A 53 -8.95 -7.00 -1.29
CA PHE A 53 -8.36 -5.69 -1.00
C PHE A 53 -7.82 -5.74 0.42
N ILE A 54 -6.52 -5.55 0.59
CA ILE A 54 -5.87 -5.72 1.89
C ILE A 54 -4.86 -4.62 2.17
N THR A 55 -4.75 -4.19 3.43
CA THR A 55 -3.66 -3.36 3.92
C THR A 55 -3.29 -3.76 5.34
N TYR A 56 -2.10 -3.33 5.75
CA TYR A 56 -1.50 -3.55 7.07
C TYR A 56 -1.18 -2.17 7.62
N LEU A 57 -1.88 -1.77 8.67
CA LEU A 57 -1.75 -0.45 9.27
C LEU A 57 -0.97 -0.58 10.58
N PRO A 58 0.21 0.06 10.71
CA PRO A 58 1.00 -0.04 11.91
C PRO A 58 0.26 0.51 13.13
N VAL A 59 0.16 -0.29 14.18
CA VAL A 59 -0.43 0.16 15.46
C VAL A 59 0.69 0.50 16.44
N ALA A 60 0.47 1.54 17.25
CA ALA A 60 1.40 1.99 18.28
C ALA A 60 1.84 0.82 19.17
N LYS A 61 3.15 0.52 19.15
CA LYS A 61 3.73 -0.65 19.81
C LYS A 61 3.68 -0.56 21.34
N ASP A 62 3.66 0.66 21.86
CA ASP A 62 3.59 1.00 23.27
C ASP A 62 2.15 1.09 23.83
N ALA A 63 1.13 1.06 22.97
CA ALA A 63 -0.26 0.99 23.41
C ALA A 63 -0.54 -0.32 24.15
N PHE A 64 -1.41 -0.26 25.15
CA PHE A 64 -1.82 -1.45 25.90
C PHE A 64 -2.65 -2.39 25.01
N GLU A 65 -2.48 -3.70 25.19
CA GLU A 65 -3.18 -4.73 24.41
C GLU A 65 -4.72 -4.60 24.46
N GLU A 66 -5.26 -4.18 25.60
CA GLU A 66 -6.69 -3.91 25.77
C GLU A 66 -7.17 -2.78 24.84
N GLN A 67 -6.39 -1.69 24.72
CA GLN A 67 -6.71 -0.58 23.84
C GLN A 67 -6.71 -1.00 22.37
N LYS A 68 -5.73 -1.82 21.96
CA LYS A 68 -5.65 -2.34 20.59
C LYS A 68 -6.86 -3.22 20.25
N ARG A 69 -7.27 -4.09 21.19
CA ARG A 69 -8.46 -4.95 21.04
C ARG A 69 -9.76 -4.16 21.02
N GLU A 70 -9.91 -3.18 21.90
CA GLU A 70 -11.08 -2.29 21.89
C GLU A 70 -11.18 -1.50 20.58
N PHE A 71 -10.04 -1.05 20.06
CA PHE A 71 -9.96 -0.38 18.76
C PHE A 71 -10.39 -1.29 17.61
N GLU A 72 -9.85 -2.51 17.53
CA GLU A 72 -10.25 -3.52 16.55
C GLU A 72 -11.76 -3.82 16.62
N HIS A 73 -12.29 -4.04 17.83
CA HIS A 73 -13.71 -4.32 18.03
C HIS A 73 -14.60 -3.15 17.62
N ARG A 74 -14.20 -1.92 17.95
CA ARG A 74 -14.90 -0.69 17.54
C ARG A 74 -14.96 -0.57 16.03
N LEU A 75 -13.84 -0.81 15.33
CA LEU A 75 -13.80 -0.76 13.87
C LEU A 75 -14.74 -1.78 13.24
N ASN A 76 -14.73 -3.04 13.71
CA ASN A 76 -15.65 -4.06 13.21
C ASN A 76 -17.13 -3.77 13.52
N ALA A 77 -17.42 -3.06 14.62
CA ALA A 77 -18.78 -2.69 14.99
C ALA A 77 -19.34 -1.52 14.16
N GLU A 78 -18.47 -0.62 13.71
CA GLU A 78 -18.87 0.67 13.12
C GLU A 78 -18.59 0.76 11.61
N VAL A 79 -17.68 -0.06 11.07
CA VAL A 79 -17.27 -0.01 9.66
C VAL A 79 -17.66 -1.31 8.94
N PHE A 80 -18.66 -1.22 8.06
CA PHE A 80 -19.32 -2.40 7.46
C PHE A 80 -18.64 -2.97 6.20
N MET A 81 -17.62 -2.29 5.66
CA MET A 81 -17.02 -2.71 4.38
C MET A 81 -15.97 -3.80 4.53
N ALA A 82 -15.09 -3.70 5.53
CA ALA A 82 -13.93 -4.56 5.70
C ALA A 82 -14.00 -5.26 7.06
N SER A 83 -13.27 -6.37 7.16
CA SER A 83 -12.96 -6.98 8.44
C SER A 83 -11.63 -6.43 8.96
N PHE A 84 -11.55 -6.27 10.27
CA PHE A 84 -10.40 -5.71 10.98
C PHE A 84 -9.89 -6.74 11.99
N TRP A 85 -8.59 -6.99 12.06
CA TRP A 85 -7.97 -7.82 13.09
C TRP A 85 -6.50 -7.45 13.27
N LEU A 86 -5.91 -7.81 14.41
CA LEU A 86 -4.49 -7.65 14.65
C LEU A 86 -3.74 -8.92 14.22
N ASP A 87 -2.61 -8.76 13.52
CA ASP A 87 -1.71 -9.87 13.20
C ASP A 87 -0.66 -10.12 14.29
N ASP A 88 0.25 -11.07 14.04
CA ASP A 88 1.31 -11.45 14.98
C ASP A 88 2.31 -10.32 15.27
N ASP A 89 2.44 -9.34 14.36
CA ASP A 89 3.29 -8.16 14.51
C ASP A 89 2.54 -6.99 15.20
N ASN A 90 1.28 -7.20 15.57
CA ASN A 90 0.32 -6.20 16.06
C ASN A 90 -0.03 -5.11 15.03
N ASP A 91 0.14 -5.37 13.74
CA ASP A 91 -0.40 -4.49 12.72
C ASP A 91 -1.90 -4.74 12.57
N LEU A 92 -2.65 -3.66 12.36
CA LEU A 92 -4.07 -3.76 12.06
C LEU A 92 -4.23 -4.16 10.60
N VAL A 93 -4.64 -5.41 10.40
CA VAL A 93 -5.00 -5.93 9.09
C VAL A 93 -6.41 -5.48 8.74
N VAL A 94 -6.54 -4.88 7.57
CA VAL A 94 -7.83 -4.48 6.99
C VAL A 94 -8.03 -5.27 5.71
N ASP A 95 -9.09 -6.07 5.65
CA ASP A 95 -9.33 -6.97 4.53
C ASP A 95 -10.78 -6.92 4.03
N TYR A 96 -10.91 -6.90 2.72
CA TYR A 96 -12.19 -6.97 2.04
C TYR A 96 -12.12 -8.00 0.90
N PRO A 97 -12.68 -9.21 1.10
CA PRO A 97 -12.79 -10.21 0.03
C PRO A 97 -14.01 -9.95 -0.85
N MET A 98 -13.79 -9.79 -2.15
CA MET A 98 -14.84 -9.66 -3.17
C MET A 98 -14.88 -10.93 -4.02
N THR A 99 -15.98 -11.67 -3.98
CA THR A 99 -16.11 -12.88 -4.80
C THR A 99 -16.25 -12.52 -6.28
N TYR A 100 -15.67 -13.34 -7.14
CA TYR A 100 -15.88 -13.31 -8.59
C TYR A 100 -16.44 -14.63 -9.12
N VAL A 101 -17.07 -15.44 -8.25
CA VAL A 101 -17.85 -16.60 -8.68
C VAL A 101 -18.96 -16.13 -9.62
N HIS A 102 -19.06 -16.78 -10.79
CA HIS A 102 -19.89 -16.38 -11.92
C HIS A 102 -19.41 -15.14 -12.69
N GLY A 103 -18.15 -14.75 -12.50
CA GLY A 103 -17.53 -13.62 -13.16
C GLY A 103 -17.62 -12.32 -12.35
N LEU A 104 -17.08 -11.25 -12.95
CA LEU A 104 -16.94 -9.95 -12.30
C LEU A 104 -17.35 -8.84 -13.25
N ILE A 105 -18.17 -7.91 -12.77
CA ILE A 105 -18.47 -6.68 -13.49
C ILE A 105 -17.33 -5.70 -13.23
N ALA A 106 -16.59 -5.32 -14.27
CA ALA A 106 -15.45 -4.41 -14.19
C ALA A 106 -15.77 -3.10 -13.44
N GLY A 107 -16.95 -2.51 -13.69
CA GLY A 107 -17.41 -1.33 -12.96
C GLY A 107 -17.66 -1.59 -11.45
N GLN A 108 -18.14 -2.77 -11.07
CA GLN A 108 -18.32 -3.12 -9.66
C GLN A 108 -16.97 -3.29 -8.95
N PHE A 109 -15.98 -3.86 -9.64
CA PHE A 109 -14.62 -3.94 -9.16
C PHE A 109 -14.05 -2.55 -8.88
N MET A 110 -14.15 -1.61 -9.83
CA MET A 110 -13.66 -0.24 -9.65
C MET A 110 -14.42 0.51 -8.54
N VAL A 111 -15.74 0.35 -8.43
CA VAL A 111 -16.52 0.94 -7.33
C VAL A 111 -16.02 0.43 -5.98
N ASN A 112 -15.73 -0.86 -5.85
CA ASN A 112 -15.22 -1.44 -4.61
C ASN A 112 -13.77 -1.01 -4.32
N LEU A 113 -12.92 -0.89 -5.34
CA LEU A 113 -11.57 -0.36 -5.21
C LEU A 113 -11.59 1.07 -4.63
N HIS A 114 -12.40 1.96 -5.20
CA HIS A 114 -12.53 3.33 -4.70
C HIS A 114 -13.14 3.39 -3.30
N ARG A 115 -14.19 2.60 -3.03
CA ARG A 115 -14.79 2.54 -1.70
C ARG A 115 -13.80 2.06 -0.64
N PHE A 116 -12.96 1.09 -0.98
CA PHE A 116 -11.94 0.59 -0.07
C PHE A 116 -10.92 1.68 0.24
N ALA A 117 -10.40 2.36 -0.79
CA ALA A 117 -9.49 3.49 -0.62
C ALA A 117 -10.08 4.60 0.26
N SER A 118 -11.33 5.03 0.00
CA SER A 118 -12.02 6.05 0.81
C SER A 118 -12.31 5.57 2.23
N MET A 119 -12.58 4.28 2.42
CA MET A 119 -12.76 3.70 3.76
C MET A 119 -11.46 3.73 4.56
N LEU A 120 -10.31 3.46 3.94
CA LEU A 120 -9.01 3.58 4.60
C LEU A 120 -8.77 5.02 5.08
N GLU A 121 -9.00 6.01 4.22
CA GLU A 121 -8.87 7.43 4.58
C GLU A 121 -9.82 7.81 5.72
N TYR A 122 -11.04 7.29 5.72
CA TYR A 122 -12.01 7.50 6.80
C TYR A 122 -11.55 6.85 8.12
N VAL A 123 -11.06 5.62 8.08
CA VAL A 123 -10.59 4.91 9.28
C VAL A 123 -9.39 5.64 9.88
N THR A 124 -8.39 5.98 9.07
CA THR A 124 -7.17 6.66 9.55
C THR A 124 -7.42 8.12 9.95
N GLY A 125 -8.37 8.79 9.31
CA GLY A 125 -8.66 10.21 9.55
C GLY A 125 -9.73 10.48 10.62
N SER A 126 -10.73 9.61 10.75
CA SER A 126 -11.89 9.85 11.62
C SER A 126 -12.12 8.78 12.69
N LYS A 127 -11.52 7.58 12.58
CA LYS A 127 -11.63 6.53 13.60
C LYS A 127 -10.37 6.32 14.43
N ASN A 128 -9.30 7.06 14.12
CA ASN A 128 -8.02 7.04 14.82
C ASN A 128 -7.89 8.16 15.87
N GLU A 129 -8.95 8.46 16.63
CA GLU A 129 -8.96 9.55 17.63
C GLU A 129 -7.90 9.31 18.73
N ASP A 130 -7.67 8.05 19.08
CA ASP A 130 -6.71 7.62 20.09
C ASP A 130 -5.26 7.64 19.57
N GLY A 131 -5.04 7.95 18.28
CA GLY A 131 -3.72 7.99 17.66
C GLY A 131 -3.02 6.64 17.56
N LEU A 132 -3.78 5.54 17.61
CA LEU A 132 -3.26 4.17 17.61
C LEU A 132 -2.63 3.79 16.27
N ILE A 133 -3.17 4.22 15.14
CA ILE A 133 -2.56 3.98 13.82
C ILE A 133 -1.43 4.99 13.61
N THR A 134 -0.22 4.47 13.41
CA THR A 134 1.01 5.23 13.19
C THR A 134 1.46 5.10 11.73
N LEU A 135 0.99 6.02 10.88
CA LEU A 135 1.48 6.13 9.52
C LEU A 135 2.77 6.94 9.54
N ASP A 136 3.91 6.28 9.31
CA ASP A 136 5.16 6.98 9.08
C ASP A 136 5.00 7.88 7.85
N GLN A 137 4.97 9.20 8.05
CA GLN A 137 5.11 10.16 6.96
C GLN A 137 6.55 10.12 6.45
N LYS A 138 6.93 9.06 5.73
CA LYS A 138 8.13 9.06 4.91
C LYS A 138 7.75 9.43 3.48
N ASN A 139 7.50 10.71 3.26
CA ASN A 139 7.72 11.31 1.95
C ASN A 139 9.13 11.91 1.92
N GLU A 140 9.87 11.55 0.87
CA GLU A 140 11.07 12.23 0.36
C GLU A 140 12.36 12.10 1.20
N GLN A 141 13.12 11.03 0.92
CA GLN A 141 14.57 11.09 0.68
C GLN A 141 15.11 9.67 0.48
N GLN A 142 15.17 9.22 -0.77
CA GLN A 142 16.13 8.21 -1.22
C GLN A 142 16.15 8.13 -2.75
N GLU A 143 16.63 9.20 -3.37
CA GLU A 143 17.39 9.14 -4.63
C GLU A 143 18.31 10.38 -4.71
N GLN A 144 19.20 10.50 -3.72
CA GLN A 144 20.51 11.08 -3.97
C GLN A 144 21.50 9.92 -3.93
N VAL A 145 21.76 9.36 -5.11
CA VAL A 145 22.96 8.56 -5.32
C VAL A 145 24.15 9.50 -5.12
N ASN A 146 24.76 9.34 -3.96
CA ASN A 146 26.01 9.93 -3.57
C ASN A 146 27.12 9.09 -4.23
N ASP A 147 27.52 9.43 -5.45
CA ASP A 147 28.76 8.94 -6.04
C ASP A 147 29.85 10.01 -5.86
N GLY A 148 30.61 9.89 -4.77
CA GLY A 148 32.04 10.24 -4.75
C GLY A 148 32.80 8.94 -4.98
N GLU A 149 33.70 8.82 -5.96
CA GLU A 149 35.07 9.36 -5.97
C GLU A 149 35.80 8.86 -7.27
N PRO A 150 37.08 9.19 -7.54
CA PRO A 150 37.53 10.39 -8.24
C PRO A 150 38.16 10.09 -9.62
N THR A 151 38.36 11.19 -10.36
CA THR A 151 39.14 11.45 -11.59
C THR A 151 40.22 10.45 -12.06
N ASP A 152 40.20 10.16 -13.36
CA ASP A 152 41.44 10.11 -14.16
C ASP A 152 41.21 10.46 -15.65
N SER A 153 41.78 11.60 -16.10
CA SER A 153 42.14 11.88 -17.50
C SER A 153 42.57 13.36 -17.64
N CYS A 154 43.86 13.57 -17.38
CA CYS A 154 44.78 14.24 -18.28
C CYS A 154 44.36 15.60 -18.87
N ARG A 155 44.91 16.69 -18.30
CA ARG A 155 45.38 17.86 -19.08
C ARG A 155 46.51 18.58 -18.34
N LEU A 156 47.67 18.56 -18.97
CA LEU A 156 48.85 19.34 -18.64
C LEU A 156 48.53 20.84 -18.60
N THR A 157 49.01 21.57 -17.60
CA THR A 157 50.08 22.58 -17.80
C THR A 157 50.48 23.31 -16.49
N SER A 158 51.79 23.30 -16.28
CA SER A 158 52.65 24.34 -15.71
C SER A 158 52.44 24.86 -14.27
N HIS A 159 53.49 24.60 -13.48
CA HIS A 159 54.22 25.60 -12.66
C HIS A 159 53.58 26.05 -11.34
N ALA A 160 54.06 25.51 -10.22
CA ALA A 160 55.08 26.17 -9.40
C ALA A 160 55.15 25.57 -7.98
N ALA A 161 56.30 24.97 -7.68
CA ALA A 161 57.09 25.13 -6.45
C ALA A 161 56.39 24.99 -5.07
N ARG A 162 56.77 23.96 -4.29
CA ARG A 162 57.78 24.06 -3.22
C ARG A 162 57.83 22.82 -2.29
N LEU A 163 59.03 22.22 -2.26
CA LEU A 163 59.82 21.73 -1.11
C LEU A 163 59.32 20.47 -0.36
N LEU A 164 59.97 19.30 -0.49
CA LEU A 164 61.20 18.83 0.22
C LEU A 164 60.94 18.68 1.73
N ASN A 165 61.10 17.51 2.40
CA ASN A 165 61.99 16.36 2.22
C ASN A 165 61.28 15.04 2.57
#